data_AF-A0A355DN99-F1
#
_entry.id   AF-A0A355DN99-F1
#
_cell.length_a   1.000
_cell.length_b   1.000
_cell.length_c   1.000
_cell.angle_alpha   90.00
_cell.angle_beta   90.00
_cell.angle_gamma   90.00
#
_symmetry.space_group_name_H-M   'P 1'
#
loop_
_entity.id
_entity.type
_entity.pdbx_description
1 polymer ?
#
loop_
_entity_poly.entity_id
_entity_poly.type
_entity_poly.pdbx_seq_one_letter_code
_entity_poly.pdbx_strand_id
1 'polypeptide(L)' 'MAAAEHDFILNLMTVLGSSAVGGYLAKQLRQPILLGYLASGLIVGPFGLKLLSEVNQIKPLAEIGVAFLLFALG' A
#
# COMPACT_ATOMS: atom_id res chain seq x y z
N MET A 1 -14.28 14.26 -15.96
CA MET A 1 -12.92 14.64 -15.51
C MET A 1 -12.79 14.62 -13.99
N ALA A 2 -13.74 15.12 -13.19
CA ALA A 2 -13.63 15.18 -11.71
C ALA A 2 -13.79 13.83 -10.95
N ALA A 3 -14.46 12.82 -11.53
CA ALA A 3 -14.71 11.56 -10.85
C ALA A 3 -13.45 10.66 -10.71
N ALA A 4 -12.57 10.67 -11.73
CA ALA A 4 -11.39 9.80 -11.75
C ALA A 4 -10.29 10.23 -10.74
N GLU A 5 -10.22 11.51 -10.41
CA GLU A 5 -9.28 12.02 -9.40
C GLU A 5 -9.66 11.54 -7.99
N HIS A 6 -10.96 11.43 -7.73
CA HIS A 6 -11.47 10.96 -6.44
C HIS A 6 -11.09 9.50 -6.20
N ASP A 7 -11.22 8.66 -7.23
CA ASP A 7 -10.86 7.24 -7.15
C ASP A 7 -9.35 7.05 -6.89
N PHE A 8 -8.49 7.87 -7.49
CA PHE A 8 -7.05 7.80 -7.25
C PHE A 8 -6.70 8.16 -5.79
N ILE A 9 -7.22 9.27 -5.29
CA ILE A 9 -6.96 9.72 -3.91
C ILE A 9 -7.51 8.71 -2.90
N LEU A 10 -8.70 8.16 -3.14
CA LEU A 10 -9.30 7.13 -2.29
C LEU A 10 -8.47 5.85 -2.28
N ASN A 11 -7.99 5.39 -3.44
CA ASN A 11 -7.09 4.24 -3.51
C ASN A 11 -5.81 4.49 -2.70
N LEU A 12 -5.21 5.68 -2.84
CA LEU A 12 -4.00 6.03 -2.13
C LEU A 12 -4.21 6.11 -0.61
N MET A 13 -5.30 6.74 -0.17
CA MET A 13 -5.73 6.78 1.23
C MET A 13 -5.96 5.38 1.79
N THR A 14 -6.58 4.50 1.00
CA THR A 14 -6.85 3.12 1.42
C THR A 14 -5.57 2.31 1.57
N VAL A 15 -4.62 2.41 0.63
CA VAL A 15 -3.32 1.72 0.69
C VAL A 15 -2.48 2.24 1.85
N LEU A 16 -2.38 3.56 2.02
CA LEU A 16 -1.58 4.17 3.08
C LEU A 16 -2.20 3.92 4.46
N GLY A 17 -3.53 4.09 4.58
CA GLY A 17 -4.26 3.88 5.82
C GLY A 17 -4.20 2.42 6.28
N SER A 18 -4.44 1.48 5.36
CA SER A 18 -4.31 0.05 5.67
C SER A 18 -2.87 -0.33 6.04
N SER A 19 -1.88 0.19 5.32
CA SER A 19 -0.46 -0.08 5.62
C SER A 19 -0.07 0.45 6.98
N ALA A 20 -0.51 1.64 7.36
CA ALA A 20 -0.28 2.18 8.70
C ALA A 20 -0.86 1.28 9.79
N VAL A 21 -2.10 0.82 9.62
CA VAL A 21 -2.77 -0.11 10.54
C VAL A 21 -2.04 -1.46 10.59
N GLY A 22 -1.69 -2.04 9.44
CA GLY A 22 -0.98 -3.31 9.34
C GLY A 22 0.43 -3.26 9.94
N GLY A 23 1.17 -2.17 9.70
CA GLY A 23 2.47 -1.93 10.32
C GLY A 23 2.38 -1.75 11.83
N TYR A 24 1.36 -1.05 12.32
CA TYR A 24 1.10 -0.91 13.76
C TYR A 24 0.78 -2.26 14.41
N LEU A 25 -0.09 -3.06 13.80
CA LEU A 25 -0.41 -4.42 14.24
C LEU A 25 0.82 -5.34 14.23
N ALA A 26 1.65 -5.30 13.19
CA ALA A 26 2.88 -6.10 13.11
C ALA A 26 3.89 -5.70 14.20
N LYS A 27 4.03 -4.39 14.46
CA LYS A 27 4.84 -3.89 15.57
C LYS A 27 4.34 -4.40 16.92
N GLN A 28 3.02 -4.40 17.13
CA GLN A 28 2.41 -4.92 18.35
C GLN A 28 2.64 -6.43 18.52
N LEU A 29 2.65 -7.18 17.43
CA LEU A 29 2.92 -8.62 17.38
C LEU A 29 4.42 -8.96 17.41
N ARG A 30 5.32 -7.97 17.61
CA ARG A 30 6.78 -8.12 17.59
C ARG A 30 7.35 -8.68 16.27
N GLN A 31 6.63 -8.51 15.17
CA GLN A 31 7.08 -8.92 13.85
C GLN A 31 7.76 -7.76 13.11
N PRO A 32 8.65 -8.04 12.13
CA PRO A 32 9.18 -7.04 11.22
C PRO A 32 8.06 -6.19 10.62
N ILE A 33 8.18 -4.86 10.73
CA ILE A 33 7.15 -3.91 10.28
C ILE A 33 6.87 -4.08 8.77
N LEU A 34 7.89 -4.45 7.99
CA LEU A 34 7.76 -4.74 6.56
C LEU A 34 6.72 -5.84 6.28
N LEU A 35 6.66 -6.88 7.12
CA LEU A 35 5.64 -7.93 6.98
C LEU A 35 4.23 -7.39 7.23
N GLY A 36 4.08 -6.44 8.16
CA GLY A 36 2.81 -5.75 8.40
C GLY A 36 2.33 -4.96 7.19
N TYR A 37 3.23 -4.23 6.54
CA TYR A 37 2.92 -3.51 5.30
C TYR A 37 2.54 -4.45 4.16
N LEU A 38 3.29 -5.54 3.98
CA LEU A 38 3.01 -6.54 2.94
C LEU A 38 1.69 -7.30 3.18
N ALA A 39 1.43 -7.72 4.43
CA ALA A 39 0.19 -8.40 4.78
C ALA A 39 -1.03 -7.49 4.61
N SER A 40 -0.93 -6.23 5.05
CA SER A 40 -1.94 -5.20 4.77
C SER A 40 -2.20 -5.06 3.27
N GLY A 41 -1.14 -4.92 2.48
CA GLY A 41 -1.25 -4.80 1.02
C GLY A 41 -1.88 -6.03 0.37
N LEU A 42 -1.63 -7.23 0.90
CA LEU A 42 -2.25 -8.47 0.44
C LEU A 42 -3.75 -8.50 0.75
N ILE A 43 -4.15 -8.03 1.94
CA ILE A 43 -5.54 -7.96 2.41
C ILE A 43 -6.34 -6.88 1.67
N VAL A 44 -5.75 -5.72 1.39
CA VAL A 44 -6.41 -4.62 0.68
C VAL A 44 -6.31 -4.77 -0.84
N GLY A 45 -5.33 -5.53 -1.30
CA GLY A 45 -5.09 -5.84 -2.70
C GLY A 45 -6.23 -6.62 -3.37
N PRO A 46 -6.10 -6.87 -4.69
CA PRO A 46 -7.10 -7.60 -5.47
C PRO A 46 -7.31 -9.04 -4.99
N PHE A 47 -6.32 -9.62 -4.29
CA PHE A 47 -6.40 -10.97 -3.70
C PHE A 47 -7.11 -11.03 -2.34
N GLY A 48 -7.34 -9.89 -1.69
CA GLY A 48 -8.04 -9.81 -0.40
C GLY A 48 -9.46 -9.25 -0.56
N LEU A 49 -9.67 -8.02 -0.09
CA LEU A 49 -10.98 -7.35 -0.08
C LEU A 49 -11.32 -6.69 -1.43
N LYS A 50 -10.39 -6.68 -2.40
CA LYS A 50 -10.57 -6.09 -3.75
C LYS A 50 -11.01 -4.62 -3.69
N LEU A 51 -10.54 -3.88 -2.69
CA LEU A 51 -10.84 -2.45 -2.50
C LEU A 51 -10.16 -1.57 -3.55
N LEU A 52 -9.14 -2.08 -4.24
CA LEU A 52 -8.39 -1.36 -5.27
C LEU A 52 -8.98 -1.66 -6.63
N SER A 53 -9.78 -0.74 -7.17
CA SER A 53 -10.43 -0.87 -8.48
C SER A 53 -9.42 -0.79 -9.63
N GLU A 54 -8.29 -0.09 -9.45
CA GLU A 54 -7.34 0.22 -10.53
C GLU A 54 -5.87 0.09 -10.06
N VAL A 55 -5.41 -1.14 -9.90
CA VAL A 55 -4.01 -1.44 -9.52
C VAL A 55 -2.99 -0.86 -10.52
N ASN A 56 -3.38 -0.69 -11.79
CA ASN A 56 -2.53 -0.14 -12.84
C ASN A 56 -2.10 1.32 -12.58
N GLN A 57 -2.92 2.11 -11.88
CA GLN A 57 -2.58 3.51 -11.60
C GLN A 57 -1.56 3.65 -10.45
N ILE A 58 -1.50 2.67 -9.55
CA ILE A 58 -0.67 2.70 -8.34
C ILE A 58 0.70 2.05 -8.60
N LYS A 59 0.80 1.20 -9.62
CA LYS A 59 2.02 0.46 -9.98
C LYS A 59 3.26 1.36 -10.22
N PRO A 60 3.18 2.46 -10.99
CA PRO A 60 4.34 3.34 -11.19
C PRO A 60 4.83 3.98 -9.89
N LEU A 61 3.90 4.29 -8.97
CA LEU A 61 4.24 4.85 -7.67
C LEU A 61 4.96 3.82 -6.78
N ALA A 62 4.56 2.55 -6.85
CA ALA A 62 5.24 1.46 -6.17
C ALA A 62 6.67 1.23 -6.70
N GLU A 63 6.87 1.32 -8.02
CA GLU A 63 8.19 1.20 -8.65
C GLU A 63 9.14 2.31 -8.16
N ILE A 64 8.66 3.55 -8.09
CA ILE A 64 9.41 4.69 -7.51
C ILE A 64 9.74 4.44 -6.04
N GLY A 65 8.77 3.93 -5.26
CA GLY A 65 9.00 3.60 -3.84
C GLY A 65 10.08 2.54 -3.63
N VAL A 66 10.08 1.48 -4.44
CA VAL A 66 11.12 0.44 -4.40
C VAL A 66 12.48 1.00 -4.84
N ALA A 67 12.51 1.85 -5.87
CA ALA A 67 13.74 2.52 -6.29
C ALA A 67 14.35 3.36 -5.15
N PHE A 68 13.52 4.13 -4.42
CA PHE A 68 13.98 4.88 -3.25
C PHE A 68 14.45 3.97 -2.10
N LEU A 69 13.78 2.84 -1.85
CA LEU A 69 14.21 1.87 -0.85
C LEU A 69 15.58 1.28 -1.18
N LEU A 70 15.80 0.86 -2.42
CA LEU A 70 17.08 0.32 -2.89
C LEU A 70 18.17 1.39 -2.87
N PHE A 71 17.83 2.64 -3.21
CA PHE A 71 18.75 3.77 -3.10
C PHE A 71 19.17 4.06 -1.65
N ALA A 72 18.24 3.98 -0.70
CA ALA A 72 18.54 4.18 0.73
C ALA A 72 19.34 3.01 1.35
N LEU A 73 19.27 1.82 0.75
CA LEU A 73 20.00 0.62 1.19
C LEU A 73 21.41 0.50 0.59
N GLY A 74 21.67 1.16 -0.54
CA GLY A 74 22.99 1.25 -1.16
C GLY A 74 23.91 2.22 -0.44
#